data_AF-A0A1C5LEU3-F1
#
_entry.id   AF-A0A1C5LEU3-F1
#
_cell.length_a   1.000
_cell.length_b   1.000
_cell.length_c   1.000
_cell.angle_alpha   90.00
_cell.angle_beta   90.00
_cell.angle_gamma   90.00
#
_symmetry.space_group_name_H-M   'P 1'
#
loop_
_entity.id
_entity.type
_entity.pdbx_description
1 polymer ?
#
loop_
_entity_poly.entity_id
_entity_poly.type
_entity_poly.pdbx_seq_one_letter_code
_entity_poly.pdbx_strand_id
1 'polypeptide(L)'
;MFEKFGEMDSYKEINELAENLFNEGDVDSLRAMAKENGIPDDFVEMYLEGMIPELCDLTTAAVGKLDKEAEELKLKGLMLDWVEYIKGLCMQEVMIAHQVRKQGKNLKGCMAVLLKFSFENRVTVDKEIVKEAKIKASRVDFGVPGMADAKRMIREYYLGGSR
;
A
#
# COMPACT_ATOMS: atom_id res chain seq x y z
N MET A 1 -8.54 -6.30 8.12
CA MET A 1 -7.65 -5.21 8.58
C MET A 1 -8.49 -4.19 9.33
N PHE A 2 -7.92 -3.40 10.25
CA PHE A 2 -8.63 -2.32 10.97
C PHE A 2 -9.81 -2.74 11.86
N GLU A 3 -9.73 -3.92 12.50
CA GLU A 3 -10.86 -4.52 13.23
C GLU A 3 -11.04 -3.96 14.64
N LYS A 4 -9.94 -3.66 15.36
CA LYS A 4 -10.01 -3.21 16.75
C LYS A 4 -9.96 -1.69 16.87
N PHE A 5 -9.16 -1.02 16.05
CA PHE A 5 -8.88 0.41 16.19
C PHE A 5 -9.38 1.26 15.02
N GLY A 6 -9.88 0.63 13.95
CA GLY A 6 -10.37 1.33 12.77
C GLY A 6 -9.26 1.87 11.86
N GLU A 7 -9.65 2.37 10.69
CA GLU A 7 -8.69 2.95 9.73
C GLU A 7 -8.28 4.35 10.19
N MET A 8 -7.09 4.48 10.75
CA MET A 8 -6.55 5.82 11.10
C MET A 8 -6.19 6.62 9.85
N ASP A 9 -6.53 7.90 9.84
CA ASP A 9 -6.38 8.81 8.70
C ASP A 9 -4.95 9.37 8.57
N SER A 10 -4.15 9.31 9.63
CA SER A 10 -2.78 9.84 9.64
C SER A 10 -1.86 9.17 10.65
N TYR A 11 -0.55 9.37 10.50
CA TYR A 11 0.45 8.98 11.50
C TYR A 11 0.25 9.69 12.84
N LYS A 12 -0.34 10.90 12.84
CA LYS A 12 -0.63 11.64 14.07
C LYS A 12 -1.69 10.94 14.90
N GLU A 13 -2.76 10.44 14.28
CA GLU A 13 -3.78 9.65 14.98
C GLU A 13 -3.20 8.37 15.58
N ILE A 14 -2.26 7.72 14.87
CA ILE A 14 -1.52 6.57 15.40
C ILE A 14 -0.72 6.96 16.65
N ASN A 15 0.05 8.06 16.59
CA ASN A 15 0.89 8.50 17.69
C ASN A 15 0.07 9.03 18.88
N GLU A 16 -1.01 9.76 18.64
CA GLU A 16 -1.94 10.21 19.68
C GLU A 16 -2.56 9.02 20.42
N LEU A 17 -2.98 7.97 19.70
CA LEU A 17 -3.49 6.78 20.36
C LEU A 17 -2.38 6.01 21.09
N ALA A 18 -1.18 5.92 20.52
CA ALA A 18 -0.03 5.28 21.17
C ALA A 18 0.30 5.96 22.51
N GLU A 19 0.33 7.30 22.54
CA GLU A 19 0.58 8.08 23.75
C GLU A 19 -0.50 7.86 24.81
N ASN A 20 -1.77 7.86 24.43
CA ASN A 20 -2.87 7.58 25.36
C ASN A 20 -2.75 6.17 25.98
N LEU A 21 -2.53 5.15 25.15
CA LEU A 21 -2.38 3.76 25.61
C LEU A 21 -1.14 3.59 26.51
N PHE A 22 -0.04 4.27 26.18
CA PHE A 22 1.17 4.26 27.00
C PHE A 22 0.92 4.88 28.38
N ASN A 23 0.25 6.04 28.43
CA ASN A 23 -0.08 6.74 29.69
C ASN A 23 -1.07 5.95 30.56
N GLU A 24 -1.96 5.17 29.95
CA GLU A 24 -2.87 4.25 30.63
C GLU A 24 -2.20 2.94 31.08
N GLY A 25 -0.97 2.67 30.62
CA GLY A 25 -0.25 1.42 30.87
C GLY A 25 -0.77 0.23 30.07
N ASP A 26 -1.63 0.43 29.07
CA ASP A 26 -2.18 -0.63 28.20
C ASP A 26 -1.23 -0.94 27.03
N VAL A 27 -0.09 -1.54 27.39
CA VAL A 27 0.95 -1.94 26.43
C VAL A 27 0.44 -3.00 25.45
N ASP A 28 -0.46 -3.88 25.86
CA ASP A 28 -1.02 -4.92 25.01
C ASP A 28 -1.87 -4.32 23.87
N SER A 29 -2.71 -3.32 24.18
CA SER A 29 -3.45 -2.60 23.14
C SER A 29 -2.54 -1.76 22.25
N LEU A 30 -1.47 -1.17 22.79
CA LEU A 30 -0.50 -0.42 21.98
C LEU A 30 0.16 -1.34 20.94
N ARG A 31 0.62 -2.53 21.36
CA ARG A 31 1.18 -3.55 20.47
C ARG A 31 0.17 -4.03 19.43
N ALA A 32 -1.08 -4.26 19.84
CA ALA A 32 -2.13 -4.65 18.91
C ALA A 32 -2.41 -3.55 17.86
N MET A 33 -2.43 -2.29 18.28
CA MET A 33 -2.65 -1.13 17.42
C MET A 33 -1.51 -0.96 16.41
N ALA A 34 -0.26 -1.06 16.87
CA ALA A 34 0.94 -1.02 16.04
C ALA A 34 0.88 -2.10 14.95
N LYS A 35 0.59 -3.35 15.35
CA LYS A 35 0.47 -4.50 14.44
C LYS A 35 -0.66 -4.32 13.41
N GLU A 36 -1.81 -3.78 13.83
CA GLU A 36 -2.94 -3.51 12.94
C GLU A 36 -2.61 -2.45 11.88
N ASN A 37 -1.72 -1.50 12.22
CA ASN A 37 -1.24 -0.45 11.32
C ASN A 37 0.06 -0.80 10.58
N GLY A 38 0.59 -2.02 10.75
CA GLY A 38 1.82 -2.47 10.09
C GLY A 38 3.08 -1.78 10.61
N ILE A 39 3.05 -1.27 11.84
CA ILE A 39 4.22 -0.73 12.51
C ILE A 39 5.08 -1.89 13.02
N PRO A 40 6.37 -1.96 12.66
CA PRO A 40 7.27 -3.01 13.13
C PRO A 40 7.44 -3.06 14.66
N ASP A 41 7.63 -4.26 15.21
CA ASP A 41 7.75 -4.47 16.68
C ASP A 41 8.97 -3.74 17.28
N ASP A 42 10.06 -3.57 16.53
CA ASP A 42 11.25 -2.84 16.96
C ASP A 42 10.96 -1.34 17.20
N PHE A 43 10.10 -0.71 16.39
CA PHE A 43 9.63 0.65 16.64
C PHE A 43 8.79 0.72 17.92
N VAL A 44 8.00 -0.31 18.20
CA VAL A 44 7.22 -0.40 19.43
C VAL A 44 8.14 -0.45 20.65
N GLU A 45 9.15 -1.32 20.65
CA GLU A 45 10.11 -1.39 21.77
C GLU A 45 10.87 -0.08 21.94
N MET A 46 11.36 0.51 20.84
CA MET A 46 12.06 1.79 20.90
C MET A 46 11.19 2.90 21.49
N TYR A 47 9.88 2.91 21.19
CA TYR A 47 8.94 3.87 21.76
C TYR A 47 8.72 3.62 23.26
N LEU A 48 8.47 2.37 23.67
CA LEU A 48 8.24 1.98 25.07
C LEU A 48 9.48 2.23 25.95
N GLU A 49 10.68 2.08 25.41
CA GLU A 49 11.95 2.37 26.08
C GLU A 49 12.32 3.87 26.07
N GLY A 50 11.51 4.72 25.43
CA GLY A 50 11.75 6.16 25.32
C GLY A 50 12.92 6.54 24.39
N MET A 51 13.34 5.63 23.49
CA MET A 51 14.39 5.90 22.51
C MET A 51 13.90 6.75 21.34
N ILE A 52 12.61 6.68 21.01
CA ILE A 52 11.96 7.54 20.01
C ILE A 52 10.78 8.29 20.65
N PRO A 53 10.55 9.55 20.26
CA PRO A 53 9.50 10.37 20.86
C PRO A 53 8.10 10.03 20.35
N GLU A 54 8.00 9.41 19.17
CA GLU A 54 6.75 9.05 18.50
C GLU A 54 6.87 7.62 17.97
N LEU A 55 5.78 6.85 18.01
CA LEU A 55 5.77 5.45 17.58
C LEU A 55 6.10 5.29 16.09
N CYS A 56 5.62 6.21 15.26
CA CYS A 56 5.87 6.16 13.82
C CYS A 56 5.94 7.56 13.22
N ASP A 57 6.69 7.68 12.13
CA ASP A 57 6.62 8.86 11.27
C ASP A 57 5.65 8.65 10.10
N LEU A 58 5.52 9.68 9.28
CA LEU A 58 4.65 9.67 8.11
C LEU A 58 4.95 8.49 7.15
N THR A 59 6.23 8.22 6.90
CA THR A 59 6.64 7.19 5.93
C THR A 59 6.41 5.79 6.51
N THR A 60 6.73 5.57 7.77
CA THR A 60 6.52 4.29 8.47
C THR A 60 5.03 3.95 8.51
N ALA A 61 4.17 4.91 8.85
CA ALA A 61 2.71 4.71 8.86
C ALA A 61 2.14 4.39 7.46
N ALA A 62 2.66 5.04 6.42
CA ALA A 62 2.23 4.81 5.04
C ALA A 62 2.68 3.44 4.51
N VAL A 63 3.95 3.08 4.75
CA VAL A 63 4.51 1.78 4.34
C VAL A 63 3.80 0.64 5.08
N GLY A 64 3.61 0.78 6.40
CA GLY A 64 2.87 -0.20 7.20
C GLY A 64 1.46 -0.44 6.67
N LYS A 65 0.72 0.62 6.32
CA LYS A 65 -0.60 0.48 5.67
C LYS A 65 -0.53 -0.32 4.37
N LEU A 66 0.42 0.00 3.48
CA LEU A 66 0.58 -0.70 2.21
C LEU A 66 0.88 -2.19 2.40
N ASP A 67 1.71 -2.54 3.39
CA ASP A 67 2.04 -3.92 3.71
C ASP A 67 0.81 -4.69 4.21
N LYS A 68 0.02 -4.11 5.12
CA LYS A 68 -1.22 -4.72 5.61
C LYS A 68 -2.25 -4.92 4.50
N GLU A 69 -2.43 -3.91 3.64
CA GLU A 69 -3.35 -4.01 2.51
C GLU A 69 -2.87 -5.04 1.47
N ALA A 70 -1.58 -5.12 1.19
CA ALA A 70 -1.02 -6.09 0.25
C ALA A 70 -1.14 -7.53 0.76
N GLU A 71 -0.89 -7.75 2.06
CA GLU A 71 -1.08 -9.03 2.74
C GLU A 71 -2.55 -9.47 2.69
N GLU A 72 -3.48 -8.57 3.04
CA GLU A 72 -4.93 -8.84 3.05
C GLU A 72 -5.44 -9.20 1.65
N LEU A 73 -4.99 -8.47 0.62
CA LEU A 73 -5.35 -8.73 -0.77
C LEU A 73 -4.61 -9.94 -1.38
N LYS A 74 -3.63 -10.51 -0.68
CA LYS A 74 -2.78 -11.62 -1.14
C LYS A 74 -2.15 -11.32 -2.50
N LEU A 75 -1.64 -10.11 -2.67
CA LEU A 75 -1.04 -9.65 -3.92
C LEU A 75 0.19 -10.49 -4.28
N LYS A 76 0.44 -10.68 -5.58
CA LYS A 76 1.53 -11.50 -6.11
C LYS A 76 2.10 -10.91 -7.40
N GLY A 77 3.33 -11.29 -7.71
CA GLY A 77 4.00 -10.96 -8.97
C GLY A 77 4.04 -9.45 -9.19
N LEU A 78 3.67 -9.02 -10.41
CA LEU A 78 3.71 -7.61 -10.81
C LEU A 78 2.95 -6.65 -9.88
N MET A 79 1.90 -7.12 -9.20
CA MET A 79 1.18 -6.27 -8.23
C MET A 79 2.05 -5.90 -7.03
N LEU A 80 2.98 -6.79 -6.61
CA LEU A 80 3.95 -6.48 -5.56
C LEU A 80 5.01 -5.49 -6.05
N ASP A 81 5.45 -5.59 -7.32
CA ASP A 81 6.37 -4.61 -7.89
C ASP A 81 5.76 -3.19 -7.89
N TRP A 82 4.45 -3.08 -8.11
CA TRP A 82 3.73 -1.81 -7.97
C TRP A 82 3.63 -1.34 -6.52
N VAL A 83 3.45 -2.24 -5.55
CA VAL A 83 3.50 -1.90 -4.11
C VAL A 83 4.87 -1.33 -3.74
N GLU A 84 5.95 -1.99 -4.15
CA GLU A 84 7.32 -1.52 -3.89
C GLU A 84 7.60 -0.16 -4.53
N TYR A 85 7.05 0.10 -5.72
CA TYR A 85 7.11 1.41 -6.32
C TYR A 85 6.37 2.47 -5.47
N ILE A 86 5.18 2.18 -4.95
CA ILE A 86 4.43 3.10 -4.08
C ILE A 86 5.22 3.38 -2.79
N LYS A 87 5.82 2.36 -2.17
CA LYS A 87 6.68 2.52 -0.99
C LYS A 87 7.87 3.44 -1.29
N GLY A 88 8.54 3.23 -2.42
CA GLY A 88 9.61 4.11 -2.89
C GLY A 88 9.15 5.56 -3.05
N LEU A 89 7.94 5.79 -3.55
CA LEU A 89 7.34 7.13 -3.62
C LEU A 89 7.09 7.73 -2.22
N CYS A 90 6.62 6.95 -1.25
CA CYS A 90 6.42 7.42 0.13
C CYS A 90 7.73 7.90 0.78
N MET A 91 8.89 7.34 0.40
CA MET A 91 10.20 7.76 0.89
C MET A 91 10.71 9.04 0.22
N GLN A 92 10.26 9.32 -1.01
CA GLN A 92 10.76 10.44 -1.83
C GLN A 92 9.83 11.65 -1.80
N GLU A 93 8.53 11.44 -1.61
CA GLU A 93 7.49 12.46 -1.74
C GLU A 93 6.54 12.41 -0.54
N VAL A 94 6.74 13.34 0.39
CA VAL A 94 5.93 13.50 1.62
C VAL A 94 4.43 13.51 1.33
N MET A 95 4.00 14.16 0.25
CA MET A 95 2.59 14.22 -0.13
C MET A 95 2.01 12.84 -0.50
N ILE A 96 2.80 11.95 -1.12
CA ILE A 96 2.34 10.58 -1.41
C ILE A 96 2.14 9.82 -0.11
N ALA A 97 3.12 9.86 0.81
CA ALA A 97 3.00 9.17 2.09
C ALA A 97 1.78 9.64 2.89
N HIS A 98 1.52 10.95 2.89
CA HIS A 98 0.30 11.52 3.47
C HIS A 98 -0.97 10.96 2.82
N GLN A 99 -1.04 10.98 1.50
CA GLN A 99 -2.22 10.52 0.77
C GLN A 99 -2.43 9.00 0.85
N VAL A 100 -1.38 8.20 0.98
CA VAL A 100 -1.50 6.76 1.20
C VAL A 100 -2.21 6.47 2.52
N ARG A 101 -1.91 7.24 3.57
CA ARG A 101 -2.50 7.02 4.89
C ARG A 101 -3.95 7.51 4.99
N LYS A 102 -4.33 8.53 4.23
CA LYS A 102 -5.70 9.07 4.21
C LYS A 102 -6.77 8.00 4.03
N GLN A 103 -7.85 8.11 4.80
CA GLN A 103 -9.04 7.29 4.67
C GLN A 103 -9.61 7.37 3.25
N GLY A 104 -10.04 6.23 2.74
CA GLY A 104 -10.58 6.12 1.38
C GLY A 104 -9.53 6.05 0.26
N LYS A 105 -8.24 6.31 0.56
CA LYS A 105 -7.12 5.95 -0.32
C LYS A 105 -6.58 4.60 0.13
N ASN A 106 -6.70 3.59 -0.71
CA ASN A 106 -6.28 2.23 -0.40
C ASN A 106 -5.72 1.52 -1.62
N LEU A 107 -4.88 0.53 -1.36
CA LEU A 107 -4.20 -0.26 -2.38
C LEU A 107 -5.21 -0.99 -3.27
N LYS A 108 -6.32 -1.48 -2.71
CA LYS A 108 -7.40 -2.11 -3.50
C LYS A 108 -7.92 -1.18 -4.61
N GLY A 109 -8.15 0.09 -4.28
CA GLY A 109 -8.57 1.11 -5.24
C GLY A 109 -7.49 1.42 -6.28
N CYS A 110 -6.23 1.53 -5.85
CA CYS A 110 -5.09 1.73 -6.75
C CYS A 110 -4.95 0.56 -7.76
N MET A 111 -5.00 -0.68 -7.25
CA MET A 111 -4.96 -1.90 -8.06
C MET A 111 -6.14 -1.99 -9.02
N ALA A 112 -7.33 -1.54 -8.62
CA ALA A 112 -8.49 -1.50 -9.49
C ALA A 112 -8.30 -0.55 -10.69
N VAL A 113 -7.64 0.60 -10.50
CA VAL A 113 -7.29 1.53 -11.60
C VAL A 113 -6.36 0.84 -12.59
N LEU A 114 -5.29 0.20 -12.09
CA LEU A 114 -4.31 -0.52 -12.91
C LEU A 114 -4.96 -1.69 -13.66
N LEU A 115 -5.77 -2.49 -12.97
CA LEU A 115 -6.47 -3.63 -13.55
C LEU A 115 -7.47 -3.19 -14.63
N LYS A 116 -8.22 -2.12 -14.40
CA LYS A 116 -9.16 -1.58 -15.39
C LYS A 116 -8.43 -1.16 -16.66
N PHE A 117 -7.37 -0.38 -16.53
CA PHE A 117 -6.55 0.03 -17.67
C PHE A 117 -5.98 -1.18 -18.41
N SER A 118 -5.47 -2.17 -17.65
CA SER A 118 -4.92 -3.40 -18.20
C SER A 118 -5.93 -4.16 -19.05
N PHE A 119 -7.15 -4.27 -18.54
CA PHE A 119 -8.24 -4.92 -19.23
C PHE A 119 -8.62 -4.13 -20.49
N GLU A 120 -8.93 -2.85 -20.38
CA GLU A 120 -9.41 -2.03 -21.50
C GLU A 120 -8.40 -1.90 -22.65
N ASN A 121 -7.09 -1.92 -22.35
CA ASN A 121 -6.02 -1.72 -23.34
C ASN A 121 -5.31 -3.01 -23.77
N ARG A 122 -5.84 -4.19 -23.39
CA ARG A 122 -5.26 -5.47 -23.78
C ARG A 122 -5.25 -5.64 -25.30
N VAL A 123 -4.16 -6.18 -25.83
CA VAL A 123 -3.98 -6.48 -27.25
C VAL A 123 -4.00 -7.97 -27.49
N THR A 124 -4.51 -8.40 -28.64
CA THR A 124 -4.40 -9.80 -29.05
C THR A 124 -2.97 -10.10 -29.44
N VAL A 125 -2.39 -11.13 -28.82
CA VAL A 125 -1.02 -11.57 -29.06
C VAL A 125 -0.91 -12.19 -30.45
N ASP A 126 0.22 -11.94 -31.12
CA ASP A 126 0.52 -12.48 -32.44
C ASP A 126 0.48 -14.03 -32.44
N LYS A 127 -0.10 -14.61 -33.50
CA LYS A 127 -0.34 -16.05 -33.58
C LYS A 127 0.95 -16.87 -33.60
N GLU A 128 2.04 -16.37 -34.17
CA GLU A 128 3.32 -17.08 -34.18
C GLU A 128 3.95 -17.09 -32.78
N ILE A 129 3.78 -16.02 -32.00
CA ILE A 129 4.20 -15.99 -30.58
C ILE A 129 3.41 -17.03 -29.77
N VAL A 130 2.08 -17.10 -29.96
CA VAL A 130 1.21 -18.08 -29.26
C VAL A 130 1.60 -19.52 -29.63
N LYS A 131 1.91 -19.77 -30.90
CA LYS A 131 2.37 -21.07 -31.40
C LYS A 131 3.72 -21.47 -30.82
N GLU A 132 4.69 -20.56 -30.80
CA GLU A 132 6.01 -20.78 -30.21
C GLU A 132 5.92 -21.07 -28.70
N ALA A 133 5.03 -20.37 -27.99
CA ALA A 133 4.72 -20.62 -26.58
C ALA A 133 3.98 -21.95 -26.33
N LYS A 134 3.60 -22.69 -27.38
CA LYS A 134 2.85 -23.96 -27.32
C LYS A 134 1.52 -23.86 -26.57
N ILE A 135 0.88 -22.68 -26.60
CA ILE A 135 -0.39 -22.43 -25.94
C ILE A 135 -1.53 -22.93 -26.84
N LYS A 136 -2.39 -23.81 -26.31
CA LYS A 136 -3.57 -24.33 -27.00
C LYS A 136 -4.81 -23.49 -26.67
N ALA A 137 -4.82 -22.23 -27.13
CA ALA A 137 -5.96 -21.32 -26.98
C ALA A 137 -6.31 -20.70 -28.33
N SER A 138 -7.61 -20.48 -28.59
CA SER A 138 -8.09 -19.85 -29.83
C SER A 138 -7.75 -18.36 -29.91
N ARG A 139 -7.53 -17.71 -28.76
CA ARG A 139 -7.15 -16.31 -28.62
C ARG A 139 -6.40 -16.12 -27.31
N VAL A 140 -5.32 -15.34 -27.35
CA VAL A 140 -4.58 -14.90 -26.17
C VAL A 140 -4.52 -13.38 -26.22
N ASP A 141 -5.04 -12.73 -25.18
CA ASP A 141 -4.93 -11.28 -25.01
C ASP A 141 -3.92 -10.98 -23.89
N PHE A 142 -3.11 -9.94 -24.07
CA PHE A 142 -2.12 -9.49 -23.10
C PHE A 142 -2.29 -7.98 -22.85
N GLY A 143 -2.46 -7.61 -21.58
CA GLY A 143 -2.85 -6.26 -21.19
C GLY A 143 -2.05 -5.67 -20.04
N VAL A 144 -0.80 -6.10 -19.84
CA VAL A 144 0.02 -5.50 -18.78
C VAL A 144 0.38 -4.06 -19.16
N PRO A 145 0.13 -3.06 -18.30
CA PRO A 145 0.49 -1.68 -18.58
C PRO A 145 2.01 -1.54 -18.67
N GLY A 146 2.46 -0.67 -19.58
CA GLY A 146 3.85 -0.23 -19.57
C GLY A 146 4.18 0.45 -18.25
N MET A 147 5.45 0.41 -17.85
CA MET A 147 5.88 0.98 -16.57
C MET A 147 5.57 2.48 -16.46
N ALA A 148 5.69 3.24 -17.55
CA ALA A 148 5.35 4.66 -17.56
C ALA A 148 3.86 4.91 -17.22
N ASP A 149 2.94 4.14 -17.81
CA ASP A 149 1.50 4.25 -17.53
C ASP A 149 1.16 3.82 -16.11
N ALA A 150 1.75 2.72 -15.63
CA ALA A 150 1.56 2.27 -14.25
C ALA A 150 1.99 3.35 -13.25
N LYS A 151 3.19 3.92 -13.43
CA LYS A 151 3.71 4.99 -12.57
C LYS A 151 2.82 6.23 -12.60
N ARG A 152 2.35 6.64 -13.78
CA ARG A 152 1.43 7.79 -13.93
C ARG A 152 0.10 7.55 -13.20
N MET A 153 -0.55 6.41 -13.43
CA MET A 153 -1.83 6.07 -12.81
C MET A 153 -1.73 5.96 -11.28
N ILE A 154 -0.65 5.37 -10.77
CA ILE A 154 -0.40 5.28 -9.31
C ILE A 154 -0.34 6.69 -8.70
N ARG A 155 0.42 7.60 -9.32
CA ARG A 155 0.54 8.99 -8.85
C ARG A 155 -0.79 9.72 -8.92
N GLU A 156 -1.50 9.62 -10.04
CA GLU A 156 -2.85 10.22 -10.21
C GLU A 156 -3.84 9.70 -9.17
N TYR A 157 -3.79 8.42 -8.81
CA TYR A 157 -4.67 7.84 -7.80
C TYR A 157 -4.45 8.48 -6.43
N TYR A 158 -3.20 8.59 -5.95
CA TYR A 158 -2.92 9.10 -4.62
C TYR A 158 -2.95 10.63 -4.54
N LEU A 159 -2.38 11.34 -5.51
CA LEU A 159 -2.33 12.80 -5.49
C LEU A 159 -3.63 13.46 -5.96
N GLY A 160 -4.55 12.68 -6.52
CA GLY A 160 -5.71 13.21 -7.22
C GLY A 160 -5.28 13.76 -8.56
N GLY A 161 -5.53 13.00 -9.63
CA GLY A 161 -5.44 13.53 -10.98
C GLY A 161 -6.31 14.77 -11.05
N SER A 162 -5.73 15.90 -11.47
CA SER A 162 -6.47 17.12 -11.78
C SER A 162 -7.69 16.75 -12.60
N ARG A 163 -8.87 16.87 -12.00
CA ARG A 163 -10.14 16.92 -12.73
C ARG A 163 -10.65 18.34 -12.67
#